data_AF-A0A8G1VKI2-F1
#
_entry.id   AF-A0A8G1VKI2-F1
#
_cell.length_a   1.000
_cell.length_b   1.000
_cell.length_c   1.000
_cell.angle_alpha   90.00
_cell.angle_beta   90.00
_cell.angle_gamma   90.00
#
_symmetry.space_group_name_H-M   'P 1'
#
loop_
_entity.id
_entity.type
_entity.pdbx_description
1 polymer ?
#
loop_
_entity_poly.entity_id
_entity_poly.type
_entity_poly.pdbx_seq_one_letter_code
_entity_poly.pdbx_strand_id
1 'polypeptide(L)'
;MLSMDIRRKSVRREAFWRQQTLKAAYTTSDAKQSINVVAAVIVDEIIDQLKHFADPKNLDALLVSVRKIVKLAAETWRLARVERELILASLPSPDADAVSNDDWEEYGTPKEGSLSSKEDPTRHVILRTFPRITREAAHEDFAIEEEKYNPCTYSRGCVLYSDSPVVMARLQELAKKSDDSPRRGSRDSSRSDGSPSPRRSRDGMRA
;
A
#
# COMPACT_ATOMS: atom_id res chain seq x y z
N MET A 1 26.34 -7.57 -7.53
CA MET A 1 26.74 -7.73 -6.12
C MET A 1 26.75 -6.40 -5.36
N LEU A 2 27.38 -5.32 -5.85
CA LEU A 2 27.41 -4.02 -5.16
C LEU A 2 26.03 -3.43 -4.76
N SER A 3 24.99 -3.58 -5.58
CA SER A 3 23.65 -3.01 -5.27
C SER A 3 22.98 -3.67 -4.06
N MET A 4 23.18 -4.97 -3.87
CA MET A 4 22.70 -5.73 -2.71
C MET A 4 23.46 -5.31 -1.44
N ASP A 5 24.77 -5.11 -1.55
CA ASP A 5 25.60 -4.70 -0.41
C ASP A 5 25.35 -3.24 0.00
N ILE A 6 25.11 -2.36 -0.98
CA ILE A 6 24.68 -0.98 -0.75
C ILE A 6 23.30 -0.97 -0.09
N ARG A 7 22.34 -1.76 -0.60
CA ARG A 7 21.00 -1.88 -0.01
C ARG A 7 21.07 -2.42 1.43
N ARG A 8 21.87 -3.46 1.70
CA ARG A 8 22.09 -3.95 3.06
C ARG A 8 22.75 -2.90 3.96
N LYS A 9 23.71 -2.13 3.46
CA LYS A 9 24.36 -1.04 4.22
C LYS A 9 23.43 0.16 4.46
N SER A 10 22.52 0.46 3.54
CA SER A 10 21.51 1.53 3.72
C SER A 10 20.42 1.07 4.68
N VAL A 11 19.90 -0.15 4.52
CA VAL A 11 18.90 -0.76 5.41
C VAL A 11 19.46 -0.89 6.83
N ARG A 12 20.70 -1.36 7.02
CA ARG A 12 21.33 -1.39 8.35
C ARG A 12 21.50 0.00 8.95
N ARG A 13 21.91 0.99 8.15
CA ARG A 13 22.03 2.37 8.63
C ARG A 13 20.67 2.95 9.00
N GLU A 14 19.64 2.68 8.23
CA GLU A 14 18.28 3.15 8.47
C GLU A 14 17.64 2.43 9.65
N ALA A 15 17.87 1.12 9.81
CA ALA A 15 17.45 0.34 10.97
C ALA A 15 18.17 0.82 12.24
N PHE A 16 19.48 1.05 12.16
CA PHE A 16 20.25 1.67 13.24
C PHE A 16 19.74 3.08 13.54
N TRP A 17 19.42 3.89 12.52
CA TRP A 17 18.89 5.23 12.71
C TRP A 17 17.48 5.20 13.33
N ARG A 18 16.61 4.28 12.92
CA ARG A 18 15.32 4.01 13.57
C ARG A 18 15.51 3.57 15.01
N GLN A 19 16.43 2.65 15.28
CA GLN A 19 16.73 2.18 16.64
C GLN A 19 17.27 3.33 17.50
N GLN A 20 18.21 4.13 17.00
CA GLN A 20 18.79 5.27 17.71
C GLN A 20 17.73 6.34 17.98
N THR A 21 16.88 6.63 17.00
CA THR A 21 15.82 7.66 17.09
C THR A 21 14.68 7.19 17.99
N LEU A 22 14.24 5.94 17.89
CA LEU A 22 13.23 5.36 18.80
C LEU A 22 13.80 5.22 20.21
N LYS A 23 15.03 4.71 20.36
CA LYS A 23 15.71 4.63 21.65
C LYS A 23 15.86 6.03 22.23
N ALA A 24 16.31 7.02 21.48
CA ALA A 24 16.37 8.40 21.94
C ALA A 24 14.98 8.90 22.37
N ALA A 25 13.95 8.79 21.52
CA ALA A 25 12.60 9.24 21.83
C ALA A 25 11.98 8.57 23.07
N TYR A 26 12.35 7.33 23.40
CA TYR A 26 11.80 6.60 24.56
C TYR A 26 12.72 6.52 25.78
N THR A 27 14.01 6.77 25.61
CA THR A 27 15.00 6.81 26.72
C THR A 27 15.35 8.23 27.14
N THR A 28 14.99 9.25 26.36
CA THR A 28 14.99 10.63 26.85
C THR A 28 14.14 10.68 28.11
N SER A 29 14.74 11.12 29.20
CA SER A 29 14.12 11.19 30.52
C SER A 29 12.76 11.88 30.46
N ASP A 30 12.61 12.90 29.61
CA ASP A 30 11.41 13.69 29.41
C ASP A 30 10.21 12.89 28.87
N ALA A 31 10.43 12.03 27.88
CA ALA A 31 9.37 11.20 27.30
C ALA A 31 8.87 10.13 28.28
N LYS A 32 9.79 9.51 29.03
CA LYS A 32 9.41 8.54 30.06
C LYS A 32 8.69 9.22 31.23
N GLN A 33 9.14 10.42 31.60
CA GLN A 33 8.52 11.22 32.66
C GLN A 33 7.10 11.65 32.25
N SER A 34 6.92 12.20 31.05
CA SER A 34 5.61 12.65 30.55
C SER A 34 4.59 11.50 30.48
N ILE A 35 4.99 10.31 30.02
CA ILE A 35 4.11 9.13 30.03
C ILE A 35 3.71 8.75 31.46
N ASN A 36 4.66 8.74 32.40
CA ASN A 36 4.37 8.39 33.79
C ASN A 36 3.44 9.42 34.46
N VAL A 37 3.56 10.71 34.12
CA VAL A 37 2.67 11.76 34.61
C VAL A 37 1.25 11.55 34.09
N VAL A 38 1.08 11.33 32.79
CA VAL A 38 -0.24 11.06 32.20
C VAL A 38 -0.84 9.76 32.76
N ALA A 39 -0.04 8.72 32.92
CA ALA A 39 -0.48 7.46 33.51
C ALA A 39 -0.97 7.62 34.95
N ALA A 40 -0.33 8.48 35.75
CA ALA A 40 -0.79 8.78 37.11
C ALA A 40 -2.18 9.46 37.09
N VAL A 41 -2.38 10.44 36.22
CA VAL A 41 -3.67 11.13 36.06
C VAL A 41 -4.79 10.16 35.66
N ILE A 42 -4.51 9.26 34.71
CA ILE A 42 -5.49 8.25 34.25
C ILE A 42 -5.83 7.26 35.37
N VAL A 43 -4.85 6.83 36.17
CA VAL A 43 -5.11 5.96 37.33
C VAL A 43 -6.06 6.66 38.31
N ASP A 44 -5.81 7.93 38.62
CA ASP A 44 -6.64 8.69 39.55
C ASP A 44 -8.06 8.89 39.00
N GLU A 45 -8.21 9.19 37.71
CA GLU A 45 -9.51 9.34 37.04
C GLU A 45 -10.34 8.05 37.07
N ILE A 46 -9.71 6.91 36.75
CA ILE A 46 -10.39 5.60 36.80
C ILE A 46 -10.84 5.28 38.24
N ILE A 47 -9.98 5.53 39.23
CA ILE A 47 -10.30 5.28 40.64
C ILE A 47 -11.43 6.21 41.10
N ASP A 48 -11.44 7.47 40.69
CA ASP A 48 -12.50 8.41 41.04
C ASP A 48 -13.88 7.96 40.54
N GLN A 49 -13.92 7.38 39.33
CA GLN A 49 -15.15 6.82 38.77
C GLN A 49 -15.57 5.51 39.44
N LEU A 50 -14.62 4.65 39.83
CA LEU A 50 -14.91 3.32 40.36
C LEU A 50 -15.09 3.28 41.88
N LYS A 51 -14.55 4.24 42.64
CA LYS A 51 -14.52 4.20 44.12
C LYS A 51 -15.90 4.09 44.76
N HIS A 52 -16.93 4.65 44.13
CA HIS A 52 -18.30 4.63 44.63
C HIS A 52 -18.96 3.24 44.52
N PHE A 53 -18.43 2.39 43.64
CA PHE A 53 -18.91 1.02 43.40
C PHE A 53 -18.05 -0.03 44.12
N ALA A 54 -16.94 0.38 44.72
CA ALA A 54 -15.97 -0.51 45.34
C ALA A 54 -16.19 -0.62 46.85
N ASP A 55 -15.92 -1.80 47.41
CA ASP A 55 -15.83 -1.97 48.86
C ASP A 55 -14.66 -1.13 49.39
N PRO A 56 -14.89 -0.20 50.34
CA PRO A 56 -13.83 0.64 50.91
C PRO A 56 -12.66 -0.16 51.50
N LYS A 57 -12.90 -1.40 51.96
CA LYS A 57 -11.85 -2.28 52.49
C LYS A 57 -10.89 -2.82 51.42
N ASN A 58 -11.31 -2.79 50.16
CA ASN A 58 -10.57 -3.34 49.01
C ASN A 58 -10.06 -2.24 48.06
N LEU A 59 -10.14 -0.96 48.47
CA LEU A 59 -9.81 0.17 47.63
C LEU A 59 -8.33 0.21 47.24
N ASP A 60 -7.44 -0.22 48.14
CA ASP A 60 -6.00 -0.37 47.86
C ASP A 60 -5.72 -1.45 46.82
N ALA A 61 -6.42 -2.59 46.89
CA ALA A 61 -6.29 -3.67 45.92
C ALA A 61 -6.79 -3.25 44.52
N LEU A 62 -7.86 -2.45 44.47
CA LEU A 62 -8.36 -1.83 43.25
C LEU A 62 -7.33 -0.87 42.65
N LEU A 63 -6.75 0.02 43.45
CA LEU A 63 -5.71 0.96 43.02
C LEU A 63 -4.50 0.24 42.42
N VAL A 64 -4.03 -0.83 43.08
CA VAL A 64 -2.92 -1.64 42.55
C VAL A 64 -3.28 -2.29 41.22
N SER A 65 -4.51 -2.79 41.08
CA SER A 65 -4.99 -3.46 39.87
C SER A 65 -5.13 -2.50 38.70
N VAL A 66 -5.74 -1.33 38.91
CA VAL A 66 -5.85 -0.25 37.91
C VAL A 66 -4.46 0.21 37.46
N ARG A 67 -3.52 0.38 38.40
CA ARG A 67 -2.13 0.73 38.08
C ARG A 67 -1.45 -0.32 37.18
N LYS A 68 -1.72 -1.61 37.38
CA LYS A 68 -1.20 -2.68 36.50
C LYS A 68 -1.78 -2.59 35.09
N ILE A 69 -3.09 -2.35 34.98
CA ILE A 69 -3.78 -2.19 33.69
C ILE A 69 -3.22 -1.00 32.92
N VAL A 70 -3.11 0.17 33.56
CA VAL A 70 -2.58 1.38 32.91
C VAL A 70 -1.12 1.21 32.49
N LYS A 71 -0.29 0.55 33.32
CA LYS A 71 1.09 0.19 32.94
C LYS A 71 1.13 -0.71 31.72
N LEU A 72 0.28 -1.75 31.68
CA LEU A 72 0.20 -2.65 30.55
C LEU A 72 -0.24 -1.90 29.28
N ALA A 73 -1.26 -1.04 29.38
CA ALA A 73 -1.74 -0.24 28.27
C ALA A 73 -0.65 0.71 27.72
N ALA A 74 0.10 1.38 28.60
CA ALA A 74 1.21 2.24 28.20
C ALA A 74 2.32 1.44 27.48
N GLU A 75 2.64 0.25 27.98
CA GLU A 75 3.62 -0.64 27.36
C GLU A 75 3.12 -1.17 26.00
N THR A 76 1.85 -1.56 25.90
CA THR A 76 1.22 -1.99 24.65
C THR A 76 1.18 -0.86 23.62
N TRP A 77 0.85 0.36 24.03
CA TRP A 77 0.88 1.53 23.14
C TRP A 77 2.30 1.82 22.63
N ARG A 78 3.29 1.71 23.52
CA ARG A 78 4.71 1.82 23.17
C ARG A 78 5.13 0.74 22.17
N LEU A 79 4.70 -0.51 22.37
CA LEU A 79 4.98 -1.62 21.46
C LEU A 79 4.28 -1.45 20.09
N ALA A 80 3.03 -1.01 20.08
CA ALA A 80 2.25 -0.80 18.85
C ALA A 80 2.81 0.33 17.98
N ARG A 81 3.38 1.39 18.60
CA ARG A 81 4.02 2.50 17.88
C ARG A 81 5.41 2.13 17.34
N VAL A 82 5.96 1.00 17.75
CA VAL A 82 7.16 0.43 17.15
C VAL A 82 6.69 -0.55 16.08
N GLU A 83 6.41 -0.06 14.88
CA GLU A 83 6.33 -0.96 13.71
C GLU A 83 7.69 -1.63 13.54
N ARG A 84 7.81 -2.88 13.99
CA ARG A 84 9.04 -3.68 13.97
C ARG A 84 9.24 -4.41 12.64
N GLU A 85 8.21 -4.48 11.82
CA GLU A 85 8.16 -5.27 10.60
C GLU A 85 7.93 -4.36 9.39
N LEU A 86 8.85 -4.40 8.43
CA LEU A 86 8.71 -3.60 7.22
C LEU A 86 7.71 -4.27 6.28
N ILE A 87 6.52 -3.68 6.15
CA ILE A 87 5.51 -4.09 5.17
C ILE A 87 5.71 -3.26 3.91
N LEU A 88 5.99 -3.94 2.81
CA LEU A 88 6.13 -3.34 1.48
C LEU A 88 4.86 -3.59 0.69
N ALA A 89 4.29 -2.52 0.14
CA ALA A 89 3.24 -2.59 -0.87
C ALA A 89 3.83 -2.13 -2.22
N SER A 90 3.72 -2.96 -3.24
CA SER A 90 4.21 -2.66 -4.59
C SER A 90 3.10 -2.80 -5.63
N LEU A 91 2.96 -1.77 -6.47
CA LEU A 91 2.04 -1.74 -7.61
C LEU A 91 2.77 -1.12 -8.82
N PRO A 92 3.61 -1.90 -9.52
CA PRO A 92 4.41 -1.39 -10.63
C PRO A 92 3.55 -1.09 -11.87
N SER A 93 4.01 -0.13 -12.68
CA SER A 93 3.42 0.19 -13.99
C SER A 93 3.47 -1.02 -14.93
N PRO A 94 2.46 -1.23 -15.80
CA PRO A 94 2.44 -2.34 -16.77
C PRO A 94 3.76 -2.50 -17.55
N ASP A 95 4.35 -1.39 -17.99
CA ASP A 95 5.59 -1.34 -18.79
C ASP A 95 6.89 -1.48 -17.98
N ALA A 96 6.80 -1.89 -16.71
CA ALA A 96 7.97 -2.07 -15.87
C ALA A 96 8.70 -3.39 -16.23
N ASP A 97 9.70 -3.31 -17.11
CA ASP A 97 10.52 -4.43 -17.62
C ASP A 97 11.25 -5.24 -16.51
N ALA A 98 11.38 -4.67 -15.31
CA ALA A 98 12.14 -5.27 -14.21
C ALA A 98 11.32 -6.16 -13.25
N VAL A 99 10.03 -6.37 -13.50
CA VAL A 99 9.13 -7.10 -12.59
C VAL A 99 8.69 -8.42 -13.21
N SER A 100 9.20 -9.55 -12.68
CA SER A 100 8.62 -10.85 -13.01
C SER A 100 7.16 -10.89 -12.53
N ASN A 101 6.28 -11.29 -13.44
CA ASN A 101 4.85 -11.46 -13.16
C ASN A 101 4.50 -12.88 -12.69
N ASP A 102 5.48 -13.78 -12.54
CA ASP A 102 5.27 -15.18 -12.17
C ASP A 102 4.57 -15.35 -10.81
N ASP A 103 4.72 -14.35 -9.94
CA ASP A 103 4.17 -14.38 -8.59
C ASP A 103 2.81 -13.71 -8.44
N TRP A 104 2.25 -13.10 -9.49
CA TRP A 104 0.99 -12.35 -9.42
C TRP A 104 -0.22 -13.26 -9.69
N GLU A 105 -1.35 -13.01 -9.01
CA GLU A 105 -2.61 -13.71 -9.33
C GLU A 105 -3.27 -13.08 -10.57
N GLU A 106 -3.68 -13.89 -11.54
CA GLU A 106 -4.39 -13.38 -12.71
C GLU A 106 -5.83 -13.01 -12.34
N TYR A 107 -6.26 -11.82 -12.76
CA TYR A 107 -7.59 -11.31 -12.51
C TYR A 107 -8.65 -12.09 -13.28
N GLY A 108 -9.64 -12.62 -12.57
CA GLY A 108 -10.80 -13.28 -13.18
C GLY A 108 -10.60 -14.74 -13.58
N THR A 109 -9.47 -15.36 -13.22
CA THR A 109 -9.26 -16.81 -13.41
C THR A 109 -9.53 -17.59 -12.12
N PRO A 110 -10.32 -18.67 -12.13
CA PRO A 110 -10.50 -19.53 -10.96
C PRO A 110 -9.19 -20.21 -10.54
N LYS A 111 -8.98 -20.38 -9.23
CA LYS A 111 -7.71 -20.82 -8.61
C LYS A 111 -7.27 -22.26 -8.93
N GLU A 112 -8.06 -23.03 -9.67
CA GLU A 112 -7.72 -24.40 -10.10
C GLU A 112 -7.22 -24.40 -11.55
N GLY A 113 -5.90 -24.56 -11.71
CA GLY A 113 -5.31 -25.05 -12.95
C GLY A 113 -5.27 -24.06 -14.12
N SER A 114 -4.79 -22.83 -13.90
CA SER A 114 -4.45 -21.94 -15.01
C SER A 114 -3.23 -22.48 -15.75
N LEU A 115 -3.47 -23.27 -16.79
CA LEU A 115 -2.53 -23.55 -17.88
C LEU A 115 -2.50 -22.34 -18.82
N SER A 116 -2.22 -21.14 -18.31
CA SER A 116 -1.86 -20.04 -19.20
C SER A 116 -0.51 -20.41 -19.82
N SER A 117 -0.50 -20.68 -21.11
CA SER A 117 0.73 -20.79 -21.89
C SER A 117 1.52 -19.50 -21.69
N LYS A 118 2.54 -19.53 -20.83
CA LYS A 118 3.40 -18.38 -20.51
C LYS A 118 4.27 -17.92 -21.70
N GLU A 119 4.12 -18.57 -22.86
CA GLU A 119 5.03 -18.46 -24.00
C GLU A 119 4.38 -17.82 -25.23
N ASP A 120 3.20 -17.18 -25.12
CA ASP A 120 2.67 -16.37 -26.22
C ASP A 120 3.39 -14.99 -26.25
N PRO A 121 4.16 -14.69 -27.31
CA PRO A 121 4.88 -13.41 -27.43
C PRO A 121 3.95 -12.19 -27.55
N THR A 122 2.65 -12.38 -27.71
CA THR A 122 1.65 -11.29 -27.76
C THR A 122 1.02 -10.97 -26.40
N ARG A 123 1.22 -11.83 -25.39
CA ARG A 123 0.66 -11.64 -24.05
C ARG A 123 1.42 -10.54 -23.32
N HIS A 124 0.71 -9.48 -22.96
CA HIS A 124 1.28 -8.37 -22.19
C HIS A 124 0.35 -7.95 -21.04
N VAL A 125 0.93 -7.31 -20.03
CA VAL A 125 0.17 -6.76 -18.90
C VAL A 125 -0.59 -5.53 -19.36
N ILE A 126 -1.91 -5.52 -19.18
CA ILE A 126 -2.73 -4.33 -19.37
C ILE A 126 -2.71 -3.48 -18.10
N LEU A 127 -2.95 -4.12 -16.95
CA LEU A 127 -3.11 -3.41 -15.69
C LEU A 127 -2.81 -4.33 -14.51
N ARG A 128 -2.20 -3.78 -13.45
CA ARG A 128 -2.18 -4.41 -12.14
C ARG A 128 -3.30 -3.82 -11.29
N THR A 129 -4.25 -4.65 -10.89
CA THR A 129 -5.51 -4.22 -10.26
C THR A 129 -5.42 -4.21 -8.73
N PHE A 130 -4.48 -4.96 -8.15
CA PHE A 130 -4.27 -5.00 -6.70
C PHE A 130 -2.78 -5.12 -6.34
N PRO A 131 -2.27 -4.37 -5.34
CA PRO A 131 -0.86 -4.40 -4.99
C PRO A 131 -0.42 -5.75 -4.41
N ARG A 132 0.84 -6.06 -4.63
CA ARG A 132 1.54 -7.10 -3.89
C ARG A 132 1.97 -6.54 -2.54
N ILE A 133 1.59 -7.23 -1.47
CA ILE A 133 1.87 -6.82 -0.09
C ILE A 133 2.71 -7.91 0.58
N THR A 134 3.92 -7.55 0.99
CA THR A 134 4.87 -8.48 1.61
C THR A 134 5.50 -7.86 2.83
N ARG A 135 5.65 -8.65 3.89
CA ARG A 135 6.54 -8.36 5.01
C ARG A 135 7.96 -8.79 4.66
N GLU A 136 8.94 -7.91 4.77
CA GLU A 136 10.34 -8.33 4.73
C GLU A 136 10.68 -9.22 5.93
N ALA A 137 11.74 -10.01 5.81
CA ALA A 137 12.32 -10.73 6.94
C ALA A 137 12.63 -9.74 8.07
N ALA A 138 12.24 -10.05 9.30
CA ALA A 138 12.68 -9.27 10.44
C ALA A 138 14.21 -9.33 10.50
N HIS A 139 14.84 -8.19 10.78
CA HIS A 139 16.29 -8.16 11.00
C HIS A 139 16.65 -9.04 12.21
N GLU A 140 17.81 -9.71 12.16
CA GLU A 140 18.22 -10.74 13.13
C GLU A 140 18.14 -10.26 14.59
N ASP A 141 18.46 -8.99 14.84
CA ASP A 141 18.36 -8.34 16.17
C ASP A 141 16.92 -8.18 16.71
N PHE A 142 15.89 -8.34 15.86
CA PHE A 142 14.48 -8.13 16.19
C PHE A 142 13.62 -9.39 16.05
N ALA A 143 14.19 -10.46 15.52
CA ALA A 143 13.51 -11.72 15.30
C ALA A 143 13.49 -12.55 16.60
N ILE A 144 12.63 -12.13 17.54
CA ILE A 144 12.43 -12.82 18.83
C ILE A 144 11.66 -14.14 18.62
N GLU A 145 10.92 -14.25 17.52
CA GLU A 145 10.15 -15.44 17.11
C GLU A 145 10.68 -15.99 15.78
N GLU A 146 10.89 -17.32 15.70
CA GLU A 146 11.40 -18.01 14.49
C GLU A 146 10.57 -17.71 13.23
N GLU A 147 9.26 -17.55 13.37
CA GLU A 147 8.34 -17.24 12.26
C GLU A 147 8.54 -15.84 11.67
N LYS A 148 9.20 -14.94 12.41
CA LYS A 148 9.47 -13.56 11.96
C LYS A 148 10.75 -13.43 11.15
N TYR A 149 11.60 -14.46 11.11
CA TYR A 149 12.82 -14.47 10.29
C TYR A 149 12.54 -14.56 8.79
N ASN A 150 11.42 -15.16 8.39
CA ASN A 150 11.11 -15.35 6.98
C ASN A 150 10.26 -14.20 6.44
N PRO A 151 10.47 -13.78 5.18
CA PRO A 151 9.54 -12.86 4.54
C PRO A 151 8.15 -13.52 4.43
N CYS A 152 7.10 -12.72 4.61
CA CYS A 152 5.72 -13.20 4.52
C CYS A 152 4.99 -12.46 3.39
N THR A 153 4.21 -13.17 2.58
CA THR A 153 3.38 -12.54 1.53
C THR A 153 1.93 -12.51 1.99
N TYR A 154 1.44 -11.31 2.32
CA TYR A 154 0.04 -11.09 2.69
C TYR A 154 -0.86 -11.05 1.44
N SER A 155 -0.34 -10.53 0.33
CA SER A 155 -1.01 -10.51 -0.96
C SER A 155 -0.01 -10.70 -2.09
N ARG A 156 -0.31 -11.61 -3.01
CA ARG A 156 0.44 -11.82 -4.25
C ARG A 156 0.24 -10.69 -5.28
N GLY A 157 -0.76 -9.84 -5.07
CA GLY A 157 -1.19 -8.84 -6.04
C GLY A 157 -2.01 -9.46 -7.16
N CYS A 158 -2.65 -8.61 -7.95
CA CYS A 158 -3.51 -9.04 -9.04
C CYS A 158 -3.15 -8.34 -10.35
N VAL A 159 -3.09 -9.11 -11.44
CA VAL A 159 -2.66 -8.65 -12.77
C VAL A 159 -3.68 -9.05 -13.82
N LEU A 160 -3.93 -8.16 -14.77
CA LEU A 160 -4.80 -8.34 -15.92
C LEU A 160 -3.93 -8.36 -17.18
N TYR A 161 -4.05 -9.43 -17.96
CA TYR A 161 -3.34 -9.61 -19.22
C TYR A 161 -4.24 -9.33 -20.43
N SER A 162 -3.62 -9.12 -21.58
CA SER A 162 -4.32 -8.88 -22.86
C SER A 162 -5.20 -10.03 -23.32
N ASP A 163 -4.86 -11.26 -22.94
CA ASP A 163 -5.57 -12.49 -23.27
C ASP A 163 -6.52 -12.97 -22.15
N SER A 164 -6.58 -12.25 -21.02
CA SER A 164 -7.42 -12.65 -19.89
C SER A 164 -8.89 -12.80 -20.32
N PRO A 165 -9.64 -13.80 -19.82
CA PRO A 165 -11.00 -14.09 -20.28
C PRO A 165 -11.96 -12.89 -20.24
N VAL A 166 -11.84 -12.04 -19.22
CA VAL A 166 -12.63 -10.82 -19.08
C VAL A 166 -12.32 -9.78 -20.17
N VAL A 167 -11.07 -9.68 -20.61
CA VAL A 167 -10.63 -8.79 -21.68
C VAL A 167 -11.15 -9.30 -23.02
N MET A 168 -10.99 -10.60 -23.28
CA MET A 168 -11.46 -11.23 -24.50
C MET A 168 -12.99 -11.16 -24.63
N ALA A 169 -13.72 -11.43 -23.55
CA ALA A 169 -15.18 -11.27 -23.52
C ALA A 169 -15.58 -9.82 -23.83
N ARG A 170 -14.90 -8.84 -23.25
CA ARG A 170 -15.19 -7.43 -23.50
C ARG A 170 -14.89 -7.00 -24.94
N LEU A 171 -13.80 -7.48 -25.53
CA LEU A 171 -13.48 -7.22 -26.94
C LEU A 171 -14.54 -7.80 -27.87
N GLN A 172 -15.05 -9.00 -27.59
CA GLN A 172 -16.13 -9.61 -28.35
C GLN A 172 -17.44 -8.80 -28.24
N GLU A 173 -17.78 -8.28 -27.07
CA GLU A 173 -18.94 -7.40 -26.89
C GLU A 173 -18.82 -6.12 -27.73
N LEU A 174 -17.64 -5.51 -27.73
CA LEU A 174 -17.38 -4.27 -28.47
C LEU A 174 -17.45 -4.51 -29.99
N ALA A 175 -16.91 -5.63 -30.47
CA ALA A 175 -16.98 -6.01 -31.89
C ALA A 175 -18.43 -6.24 -32.36
N LYS A 176 -19.27 -6.87 -31.54
CA LYS A 176 -20.70 -7.05 -31.83
C LYS A 176 -21.44 -5.70 -31.90
N LYS A 177 -21.08 -4.75 -31.04
CA LYS A 177 -21.70 -3.41 -31.01
C LYS A 177 -21.32 -2.53 -32.21
N SER A 178 -20.13 -2.70 -32.79
CA SER A 178 -19.75 -1.97 -34.01
C SER A 178 -20.52 -2.45 -35.25
N ASP A 179 -20.87 -3.74 -35.31
CA ASP A 179 -21.59 -4.32 -36.44
C ASP A 179 -23.09 -3.95 -36.44
N ASP A 180 -23.65 -3.67 -35.26
CA ASP A 180 -25.05 -3.25 -35.08
C ASP A 180 -25.27 -1.72 -35.24
N SER A 181 -24.30 -1.00 -35.82
CA SER A 181 -24.50 0.41 -36.17
C SER A 181 -25.38 0.51 -37.43
N PRO A 182 -26.61 1.06 -37.34
CA PRO A 182 -27.42 1.22 -38.53
C PRO A 182 -26.74 2.28 -39.40
N ARG A 183 -26.39 1.90 -40.64
CA ARG A 183 -26.00 2.81 -41.72
C ARG A 183 -27.11 3.85 -41.91
N ARG A 184 -27.02 4.96 -41.16
CA ARG A 184 -27.99 6.05 -41.23
C ARG A 184 -27.70 6.88 -42.47
N GLY A 185 -28.36 6.48 -43.55
CA GLY A 185 -28.95 7.39 -44.54
C GLY A 185 -28.00 8.32 -45.26
N SER A 186 -27.65 7.92 -46.48
CA SER A 186 -27.49 8.81 -47.63
C SER A 186 -28.49 9.99 -47.57
N ARG A 187 -27.97 11.21 -47.54
CA ARG A 187 -28.66 12.37 -48.13
C ARG A 187 -27.64 13.33 -48.73
N ASP A 188 -27.59 13.21 -50.04
CA ASP A 188 -27.07 14.12 -51.04
C ASP A 188 -27.43 15.59 -50.76
N SER A 189 -26.44 16.47 -50.87
CA SER A 189 -26.65 17.84 -51.35
C SER A 189 -25.30 18.40 -51.81
N SER A 190 -24.97 18.01 -53.04
CA SER A 190 -24.15 18.79 -53.95
C SER A 190 -24.69 20.23 -54.10
N ARG A 191 -23.83 21.22 -53.90
CA ARG A 191 -23.82 22.50 -54.65
C ARG A 191 -22.51 23.26 -54.38
N SER A 192 -21.69 23.24 -55.42
CA SER A 192 -20.64 24.19 -55.81
C SER A 192 -20.94 25.65 -55.47
N ASP A 193 -19.95 26.47 -55.10
CA ASP A 193 -19.11 27.21 -56.07
C ASP A 193 -18.15 28.20 -55.35
N GLY A 194 -16.99 28.48 -55.95
CA GLY A 194 -16.23 29.73 -55.74
C GLY A 194 -15.06 29.77 -54.74
N SER A 195 -13.84 29.42 -55.19
CA SER A 195 -12.58 30.07 -54.75
C SER A 195 -12.35 31.36 -55.58
N PRO A 196 -11.33 32.25 -55.39
CA PRO A 196 -10.18 32.22 -54.46
C PRO A 196 -9.85 33.58 -53.76
N SER A 197 -8.84 33.55 -52.87
CA SER A 197 -8.17 34.70 -52.24
C SER A 197 -7.62 35.75 -53.24
N PRO A 198 -7.30 36.99 -52.79
CA PRO A 198 -5.87 37.35 -52.70
C PRO A 198 -5.44 38.34 -51.60
N ARG A 199 -4.27 38.03 -51.01
CA ARG A 199 -3.06 38.85 -50.70
C ARG A 199 -3.11 40.34 -50.27
N ARG A 200 -2.10 40.64 -49.43
CA ARG A 200 -1.39 41.92 -49.10
C ARG A 200 -1.97 42.71 -47.93
N SER A 201 -1.21 43.33 -47.02
CA SER A 201 0.23 43.59 -46.84
C SER A 201 0.43 44.23 -45.44
N ARG A 202 1.65 44.10 -44.85
CA ARG A 202 2.43 45.09 -44.05
C ARG A 202 1.73 45.83 -42.88
N ASP A 203 2.34 46.11 -41.74
CA ASP A 203 3.73 46.46 -41.42
C ASP A 203 4.08 45.97 -40.01
N GLY A 204 5.38 45.78 -39.76
CA GLY A 204 5.93 45.75 -38.41
C GLY A 204 6.21 47.16 -37.89
N MET A 205 6.23 47.34 -36.57
CA MET A 205 7.19 48.23 -35.92
C MET A 205 7.32 47.84 -34.45
N ARG A 206 8.58 47.70 -34.03
CA ARG A 206 9.05 47.57 -32.66
C ARG A 206 8.69 48.80 -31.82
N ALA A 207 8.56 48.59 -30.52
CA ALA A 207 9.28 49.35 -29.51
C ALA A 207 9.89 48.34 -28.53
#